data_AF-A0AAE9EGH2-F1
#
_entry.id   AF-A0AAE9EGH2-F1
#
_cell.length_a   1.000
_cell.length_b   1.000
_cell.length_c   1.000
_cell.angle_alpha   90.00
_cell.angle_beta   90.00
_cell.angle_gamma   90.00
#
_symmetry.space_group_name_H-M   'P 1'
#
loop_
_entity.id
_entity.type
_entity.pdbx_description
1 polymer ?
#
loop_
_entity_poly.entity_id
_entity_poly.type
_entity_poly.pdbx_seq_one_letter_code
_entity_poly.pdbx_strand_id
1 'polypeptide(L)'
;MYVPPLCGIIGPIFWHPSYICKFVYLTTIHARFTKSVAQIFMVLNRMSCVLNPIGYNQMWKRILPTVRILVIILPFGGSWNVWISRIVLKAVYGGFVLSYIRNVEWAPLSIFQSTYILVALAFTVICTTVTLCKISAVIVIAVNKQLRASIYPWKVSERSNSIIVSVFPN
;
A
#
# COMPACT_ATOMS: atom_id res chain seq x y z
N MET A 1 -13.08 11.84 -17.94
CA MET A 1 -13.16 13.29 -18.17
C MET A 1 -14.41 13.55 -19.00
N TYR A 2 -15.29 14.44 -18.54
CA TYR A 2 -16.56 14.80 -19.17
C TYR A 2 -16.36 16.09 -19.96
N VAL A 3 -16.33 16.03 -21.29
CA VAL A 3 -16.18 17.22 -22.15
C VAL A 3 -17.17 17.15 -23.32
N PRO A 4 -18.38 17.73 -23.18
CA PRO A 4 -19.47 17.62 -24.15
C PRO A 4 -19.23 18.27 -25.54
N PRO A 5 -18.48 19.38 -25.73
CA PRO A 5 -18.37 20.00 -27.06
C PRO A 5 -17.41 19.27 -28.02
N LEU A 6 -16.57 18.37 -27.51
CA LEU A 6 -15.58 17.66 -28.33
C LEU A 6 -16.15 16.43 -29.06
N CYS A 7 -17.40 16.06 -28.77
CA CYS A 7 -18.00 14.82 -29.29
C CYS A 7 -18.24 14.83 -30.80
N GLY A 8 -18.54 15.99 -31.39
CA GLY A 8 -18.79 16.12 -32.84
C GLY A 8 -17.52 16.24 -33.70
N ILE A 9 -16.45 16.84 -33.17
CA ILE A 9 -15.20 17.10 -33.91
C ILE A 9 -14.22 15.93 -33.78
N ILE A 10 -14.16 15.30 -32.60
CA ILE A 10 -13.19 14.25 -32.30
C ILE A 10 -13.72 12.85 -32.64
N GLY A 11 -15.05 12.70 -32.74
CA GLY A 11 -15.73 11.46 -33.12
C GLY A 11 -15.15 10.75 -34.37
N PRO A 12 -14.92 11.44 -35.51
CA PRO A 12 -14.38 10.80 -36.71
C PRO A 12 -12.88 10.45 -36.64
N ILE A 13 -12.09 11.18 -35.86
CA ILE A 13 -10.64 10.90 -35.69
C ILE A 13 -10.40 9.64 -34.84
N PHE A 14 -11.34 9.32 -33.96
CA PHE A 14 -11.26 8.17 -33.06
C PHE A 14 -11.89 6.87 -33.60
N TRP A 15 -12.52 6.92 -34.78
CA TRP A 15 -13.04 5.73 -35.47
C TRP A 15 -11.92 4.83 -36.00
N HIS A 16 -10.73 5.39 -36.23
CA HIS A 16 -9.50 4.62 -36.40
C HIS A 16 -8.89 4.33 -35.02
N PRO A 17 -8.48 3.09 -34.74
CA PRO A 17 -7.92 2.69 -33.45
C PRO A 17 -6.61 3.45 -33.21
N SER A 18 -6.70 4.59 -32.54
CA SER A 18 -5.56 5.46 -32.28
C SER A 18 -4.67 4.82 -31.22
N TYR A 19 -3.42 4.53 -31.59
CA TYR A 19 -2.40 3.96 -30.70
C TYR A 19 -2.19 4.79 -29.41
N ILE A 20 -2.39 6.11 -29.49
CA ILE A 20 -2.31 7.05 -28.36
C ILE A 20 -3.34 6.70 -27.27
N CYS A 21 -4.57 6.38 -27.67
CA CYS A 21 -5.66 6.10 -26.73
C CYS A 21 -5.46 4.75 -26.03
N LYS A 22 -4.88 3.79 -26.77
CA LYS A 22 -4.42 2.53 -26.19
C LYS A 22 -3.34 2.75 -25.14
N PHE A 23 -2.36 3.62 -25.43
CA PHE A 23 -1.29 3.95 -24.49
C PHE A 23 -1.80 4.69 -23.23
N VAL A 24 -2.66 5.71 -23.38
CA VAL A 24 -3.24 6.46 -22.25
C VAL A 24 -4.11 5.57 -21.35
N TYR A 25 -4.92 4.69 -21.95
CA TYR A 25 -5.75 3.77 -21.17
C TYR A 25 -4.90 2.76 -20.40
N LEU A 26 -3.90 2.19 -21.07
CA LEU A 26 -2.98 1.24 -20.46
C LEU A 26 -2.20 1.85 -19.31
N THR A 27 -1.61 3.03 -19.51
CA THR A 27 -0.86 3.76 -18.46
C THR A 27 -1.75 4.12 -17.28
N THR A 28 -3.01 4.50 -17.51
CA THR A 28 -3.98 4.78 -16.44
C THR A 28 -4.29 3.54 -15.60
N ILE A 29 -4.45 2.37 -16.25
CA ILE A 29 -4.66 1.09 -15.57
C ILE A 29 -3.42 0.69 -14.76
N HIS A 30 -2.24 0.75 -15.38
CA HIS A 30 -0.97 0.49 -14.70
C HIS A 30 -0.80 1.39 -13.47
N ALA A 31 -1.01 2.70 -13.62
CA ALA A 31 -0.89 3.65 -12.52
C ALA A 31 -1.86 3.34 -11.37
N ARG A 32 -3.09 2.90 -11.67
CA ARG A 32 -4.06 2.49 -10.66
C ARG A 32 -3.57 1.25 -9.88
N PHE A 33 -3.05 0.24 -10.57
CA PHE A 33 -2.50 -0.95 -9.91
C PHE A 33 -1.25 -0.62 -9.08
N THR A 34 -0.31 0.14 -9.63
CA THR A 34 0.90 0.58 -8.92
C THR A 34 0.53 1.36 -7.66
N LYS A 35 -0.49 2.24 -7.72
CA LYS A 35 -0.97 2.98 -6.54
C LYS A 35 -1.45 2.03 -5.43
N SER A 36 -2.26 1.02 -5.77
CA SER A 36 -2.73 0.03 -4.80
C SER A 36 -1.59 -0.76 -4.16
N VAL A 37 -0.61 -1.21 -4.96
CA VAL A 37 0.55 -1.96 -4.45
C VAL A 37 1.45 -1.08 -3.57
N ALA A 38 1.73 0.15 -3.99
CA ALA A 38 2.51 1.11 -3.23
C ALA A 38 1.86 1.45 -1.88
N GLN A 39 0.52 1.54 -1.84
CA GLN A 39 -0.22 1.79 -0.60
C GLN A 39 0.02 0.68 0.44
N ILE A 40 0.05 -0.59 0.04
CA ILE A 40 0.31 -1.72 0.95
C ILE A 40 1.71 -1.61 1.57
N PHE A 41 2.72 -1.34 0.74
CA PHE A 41 4.09 -1.18 1.22
C PHE A 41 4.26 0.03 2.14
N MET A 42 3.55 1.13 1.88
CA MET A 42 3.52 2.26 2.81
C MET A 42 2.91 1.89 4.17
N VAL A 43 1.87 1.07 4.20
CA VAL A 43 1.30 0.57 5.47
C VAL A 43 2.31 -0.33 6.18
N LEU A 44 2.91 -1.30 5.48
CA LEU A 44 3.96 -2.16 6.05
C LEU A 44 5.13 -1.40 6.64
N ASN A 45 5.51 -0.30 5.98
CA ASN A 45 6.57 0.58 6.44
C ASN A 45 6.29 1.12 7.83
N ARG A 46 5.07 1.65 8.05
CA ARG A 46 4.64 2.14 9.37
C ARG A 46 4.59 1.03 10.42
N MET A 47 4.16 -0.17 10.02
CA MET A 47 4.06 -1.32 10.94
C MET A 47 5.42 -1.85 11.37
N SER A 48 6.38 -1.86 10.47
CA SER A 48 7.73 -2.35 10.75
C SER A 48 8.46 -1.49 11.79
N CYS A 49 8.22 -0.16 11.80
CA CYS A 49 8.75 0.73 12.83
C CYS A 49 8.28 0.36 14.24
N VAL A 50 7.05 -0.12 14.37
CA VAL A 50 6.45 -0.49 15.65
C VAL A 50 6.93 -1.86 16.11
N LEU A 51 7.02 -2.83 15.20
CA LEU A 51 7.40 -4.20 15.54
C LEU A 51 8.88 -4.35 15.92
N ASN A 52 9.76 -3.57 15.29
CA ASN A 52 11.20 -3.64 15.56
C ASN A 52 11.86 -2.25 15.48
N PRO A 53 11.76 -1.42 16.53
CA PRO A 53 12.28 -0.05 16.50
C PRO A 53 13.81 0.01 16.40
N ILE A 54 14.53 -1.00 16.90
CA ILE A 54 16.00 -1.00 17.00
C ILE A 54 16.65 -1.43 15.68
N GLY A 55 16.05 -2.41 14.99
CA GLY A 55 16.57 -2.95 13.73
C GLY A 55 15.90 -2.42 12.46
N TYR A 56 14.87 -1.58 12.58
CA TYR A 56 14.05 -1.13 11.45
C TYR A 56 14.87 -0.55 10.29
N ASN A 57 15.82 0.35 10.59
CA ASN A 57 16.60 1.04 9.56
C ASN A 57 17.47 0.07 8.74
N GLN A 58 18.11 -0.90 9.40
CA GLN A 58 18.95 -1.90 8.75
C GLN A 58 18.10 -2.89 7.91
N MET A 59 16.96 -3.29 8.44
CA MET A 59 16.03 -4.21 7.78
C MET A 59 15.40 -3.57 6.52
N TRP A 60 14.92 -2.33 6.63
CA TRP A 60 14.31 -1.62 5.50
C TRP A 60 15.31 -1.26 4.41
N LYS A 61 16.56 -0.90 4.74
CA LYS A 61 17.61 -0.71 3.72
C LYS A 61 17.82 -1.95 2.83
N ARG A 62 17.67 -3.15 3.39
CA ARG A 62 17.80 -4.41 2.65
C ARG A 62 16.54 -4.76 1.85
N ILE A 63 15.35 -4.44 2.38
CA ILE A 63 14.05 -4.80 1.79
C ILE A 63 13.56 -3.77 0.75
N LEU A 64 13.89 -2.49 0.90
CA LEU A 64 13.52 -1.39 -0.01
C LEU A 64 13.81 -1.67 -1.49
N PRO A 65 15.00 -2.14 -1.90
CA PRO A 65 15.25 -2.43 -3.32
C PRO A 65 14.34 -3.54 -3.85
N THR A 66 14.10 -4.59 -3.07
CA THR A 66 13.18 -5.68 -3.42
C THR A 66 11.74 -5.18 -3.54
N VAL A 67 11.28 -4.35 -2.60
CA VAL A 67 9.94 -3.75 -2.63
C VAL A 67 9.76 -2.88 -3.88
N ARG A 68 10.75 -2.05 -4.21
CA ARG A 68 10.71 -1.20 -5.40
C ARG A 68 10.56 -2.01 -6.68
N ILE A 69 11.32 -3.09 -6.82
CA ILE A 69 11.24 -4.00 -7.97
C ILE A 69 9.86 -4.66 -8.01
N LEU A 70 9.37 -5.16 -6.88
CA LEU A 70 8.09 -5.84 -6.77
C LEU A 70 6.90 -4.93 -7.12
N VAL A 71 6.93 -3.66 -6.68
CA VAL A 71 5.92 -2.63 -7.03
C VAL A 71 5.85 -2.37 -8.53
N ILE A 72 6.95 -2.54 -9.26
CA ILE A 72 6.98 -2.39 -10.71
C ILE A 72 6.52 -3.67 -11.41
N ILE A 73 7.01 -4.84 -11.00
CA ILE A 73 6.73 -6.12 -11.66
C ILE A 73 5.29 -6.60 -11.47
N LEU A 74 4.73 -6.50 -10.27
CA LEU A 74 3.35 -6.92 -9.96
C LEU A 74 2.31 -6.32 -10.94
N PRO A 75 2.27 -4.98 -11.15
CA PRO A 75 1.29 -4.37 -12.04
C PRO A 75 1.51 -4.76 -13.51
N PHE A 76 2.73 -5.09 -13.94
CA PHE A 76 2.95 -5.69 -15.27
C PHE A 76 2.34 -7.08 -15.39
N GLY A 77 2.51 -7.93 -14.36
CA GLY A 77 1.91 -9.27 -14.30
C GLY A 77 0.37 -9.27 -14.23
N GLY A 78 -0.26 -8.16 -13.81
CA GLY A 78 -1.71 -7.98 -13.87
C GLY A 78 -2.23 -7.32 -15.16
N SER A 79 -1.40 -6.49 -15.81
CA SER A 79 -1.83 -5.64 -16.93
C SER A 79 -1.57 -6.24 -18.31
N TRP A 80 -0.83 -7.35 -18.40
CA TRP A 80 -0.53 -8.03 -19.68
C TRP A 80 -1.80 -8.40 -20.48
N ASN A 81 -2.88 -8.78 -19.79
CA ASN A 81 -4.14 -9.15 -20.44
C ASN A 81 -4.81 -7.95 -21.14
N VAL A 82 -4.60 -6.73 -20.64
CA VAL A 82 -5.09 -5.50 -21.26
C VAL A 82 -4.24 -5.11 -22.47
N TRP A 83 -2.95 -5.49 -22.48
CA TRP A 83 -2.03 -5.24 -23.60
C TRP A 83 -2.49 -5.91 -24.90
N ILE A 84 -3.03 -7.12 -24.79
CA ILE A 84 -3.52 -7.95 -25.90
C ILE A 84 -4.94 -7.53 -26.34
N SER A 85 -5.72 -6.95 -25.43
CA SER A 85 -7.12 -6.57 -25.72
C SER A 85 -7.24 -5.35 -26.66
N ARG A 86 -8.28 -5.32 -27.49
CA ARG A 86 -8.61 -4.14 -28.33
C ARG A 86 -9.37 -3.13 -27.49
N ILE A 87 -8.97 -1.87 -27.57
CA ILE A 87 -9.60 -0.76 -26.85
C ILE A 87 -10.54 -0.05 -27.81
N VAL A 88 -11.79 0.12 -27.39
CA VAL A 88 -12.88 0.74 -28.14
C VAL A 88 -13.49 1.83 -27.27
N LEU A 89 -13.59 3.05 -27.78
CA LEU A 89 -14.30 4.09 -27.06
C LEU A 89 -15.80 3.87 -27.22
N LYS A 90 -16.50 3.76 -26.10
CA LYS A 90 -17.95 3.82 -26.04
C LYS A 90 -18.35 5.20 -25.55
N ALA A 91 -19.22 5.87 -26.30
CA ALA A 91 -19.91 7.04 -25.80
C ALA A 91 -21.00 6.57 -24.82
N VAL A 92 -20.89 6.93 -23.54
CA VAL A 92 -21.87 6.59 -22.50
C VAL A 92 -22.14 7.84 -21.66
N TYR A 93 -23.42 8.15 -21.44
CA TYR A 93 -23.88 9.31 -20.66
C TYR A 93 -23.26 10.66 -21.09
N GLY A 94 -23.20 10.95 -22.40
CA GLY A 94 -22.70 12.24 -22.90
C GLY A 94 -21.18 12.45 -22.78
N GLY A 95 -20.41 11.40 -22.45
CA GLY A 95 -18.95 11.40 -22.44
C GLY A 95 -18.35 10.20 -23.15
N PHE A 96 -17.03 10.24 -23.38
CA PHE A 96 -16.28 9.12 -23.93
C PHE A 96 -15.71 8.25 -22.81
N VAL A 97 -16.09 6.98 -22.77
CA VAL A 97 -15.49 5.98 -21.90
C VAL A 97 -14.66 5.01 -22.73
N LEU A 98 -13.39 4.84 -22.37
CA LEU A 98 -12.54 3.82 -22.97
C LEU A 98 -12.99 2.46 -22.42
N SER A 99 -13.65 1.69 -23.28
CA SER A 99 -13.98 0.29 -23.04
C SER A 99 -12.95 -0.60 -23.75
N TYR A 100 -12.79 -1.84 -23.31
CA TYR A 100 -11.98 -2.81 -24.05
C TYR A 100 -12.86 -3.99 -24.43
N ILE A 101 -12.66 -4.53 -25.64
CA ILE A 101 -13.23 -5.81 -26.04
C ILE A 101 -12.37 -6.89 -25.39
N ARG A 102 -13.01 -7.69 -24.54
CA ARG A 102 -12.38 -8.81 -23.85
C ARG A 102 -11.96 -9.85 -24.88
N ASN A 103 -10.65 -10.00 -25.09
CA ASN A 103 -10.12 -11.12 -25.88
C ASN A 103 -10.10 -12.44 -25.07
N VAL A 104 -10.26 -12.33 -23.74
CA VAL A 104 -10.06 -13.37 -22.73
C VAL A 104 -11.21 -13.25 -21.73
N GLU A 105 -12.31 -14.00 -21.93
CA GLU A 105 -13.56 -13.84 -21.17
C GLU A 105 -13.46 -14.23 -19.69
N TRP A 106 -12.69 -15.28 -19.40
CA TRP A 106 -12.36 -15.80 -18.07
C TRP A 106 -11.53 -14.86 -17.16
N ALA A 107 -10.95 -13.76 -17.69
CA ALA A 107 -10.04 -12.92 -16.90
C ALA A 107 -10.30 -11.41 -17.05
N PRO A 108 -11.50 -10.91 -16.71
CA PRO A 108 -11.80 -9.49 -16.84
C PRO A 108 -10.96 -8.63 -15.89
N LEU A 109 -10.59 -7.44 -16.36
CA LEU A 109 -9.81 -6.44 -15.62
C LEU A 109 -10.36 -6.15 -14.21
N SER A 110 -11.69 -6.17 -14.04
CA SER A 110 -12.36 -5.95 -12.76
C SER A 110 -12.10 -7.06 -11.75
N ILE A 111 -11.97 -8.32 -12.19
CA ILE A 111 -11.63 -9.45 -11.32
C ILE A 111 -10.18 -9.32 -10.86
N PHE A 112 -9.24 -9.02 -11.75
CA PHE A 112 -7.85 -8.77 -11.36
C PHE A 112 -7.72 -7.61 -10.37
N GLN A 113 -8.41 -6.50 -10.62
CA GLN A 113 -8.42 -5.36 -9.71
C GLN A 113 -8.98 -5.75 -8.34
N SER A 114 -10.09 -6.51 -8.31
CA SER A 114 -10.70 -6.99 -7.07
C SER A 114 -9.80 -7.95 -6.30
N THR A 115 -9.23 -8.97 -6.96
CA THR A 115 -8.32 -9.95 -6.35
C THR A 115 -7.10 -9.27 -5.75
N TYR A 116 -6.49 -8.31 -6.45
CA TYR A 116 -5.36 -7.55 -5.91
C TYR A 116 -5.75 -6.75 -4.66
N ILE A 117 -6.90 -6.09 -4.68
CA ILE A 117 -7.41 -5.34 -3.51
C ILE A 117 -7.73 -6.29 -2.36
N LEU A 118 -8.29 -7.47 -2.63
CA LEU A 118 -8.62 -8.46 -1.60
C LEU A 118 -7.36 -9.01 -0.94
N VAL A 119 -6.35 -9.40 -1.72
CA VAL A 119 -5.05 -9.87 -1.20
C VAL A 119 -4.36 -8.76 -0.41
N ALA A 120 -4.40 -7.53 -0.92
CA ALA A 120 -3.89 -6.35 -0.23
C ALA A 120 -4.56 -6.13 1.13
N LEU A 121 -5.90 -6.22 1.17
CA LEU A 121 -6.69 -6.06 2.39
C LEU A 121 -6.42 -7.19 3.39
N ALA A 122 -6.42 -8.45 2.95
CA ALA A 122 -6.13 -9.58 3.82
C ALA A 122 -4.75 -9.44 4.49
N PHE A 123 -3.74 -9.12 3.69
CA PHE A 123 -2.39 -8.90 4.19
C PHE A 123 -2.31 -7.67 5.13
N THR A 124 -3.01 -6.59 4.80
CA THR A 124 -3.11 -5.39 5.64
C THR A 124 -3.77 -5.70 6.98
N VAL A 125 -4.85 -6.48 6.98
CA VAL A 125 -5.57 -6.89 8.19
C VAL A 125 -4.67 -7.75 9.09
N ILE A 126 -3.99 -8.76 8.52
CA ILE A 126 -3.06 -9.61 9.27
C ILE A 126 -1.91 -8.79 9.86
N CYS A 127 -1.33 -7.89 9.07
CA CYS A 127 -0.28 -7.00 9.55
C CYS A 127 -0.80 -6.09 10.68
N THR A 128 -2.03 -5.58 10.53
CA THR A 128 -2.68 -4.70 11.51
C THR A 128 -2.98 -5.38 12.83
N THR A 129 -3.52 -6.59 12.81
CA THR A 129 -3.78 -7.36 14.02
C THR A 129 -2.49 -7.65 14.78
N VAL A 130 -1.43 -8.10 14.10
CA VAL A 130 -0.14 -8.39 14.74
C VAL A 130 0.45 -7.14 15.42
N THR A 131 0.45 -5.99 14.74
CA THR A 131 0.96 -4.75 15.33
C THR A 131 0.10 -4.28 16.50
N LEU A 132 -1.22 -4.35 16.41
CA LEU A 132 -2.11 -3.97 17.51
C LEU A 132 -1.89 -4.83 18.75
N CYS A 133 -1.71 -6.15 18.60
CA CYS A 133 -1.40 -7.05 19.71
C CYS A 133 -0.06 -6.70 20.40
N LYS A 134 0.95 -6.29 19.63
CA LYS A 134 2.26 -5.90 20.18
C LYS A 134 2.21 -4.55 20.89
N ILE A 135 1.55 -3.55 20.28
CA ILE A 135 1.36 -2.23 20.90
C ILE A 135 0.56 -2.38 22.20
N SER A 136 -0.55 -3.12 22.19
CA SER A 136 -1.39 -3.27 23.38
C SER A 136 -0.64 -3.93 24.55
N ALA A 137 0.17 -4.95 24.29
CA ALA A 137 1.02 -5.57 25.30
C ALA A 137 2.05 -4.57 25.87
N VAL A 138 2.72 -3.79 25.03
CA VAL A 138 3.69 -2.76 25.47
C VAL A 138 3.00 -1.67 26.29
N ILE A 139 1.82 -1.21 25.86
CA ILE A 139 1.03 -0.23 26.61
C ILE A 139 0.65 -0.79 27.99
N VAL A 140 0.14 -2.02 28.07
CA VAL A 140 -0.23 -2.64 29.36
C VAL A 140 0.98 -2.75 30.29
N ILE A 141 2.14 -3.15 29.77
CA ILE A 141 3.38 -3.22 30.57
C ILE A 141 3.81 -1.82 31.02
N ALA A 142 3.77 -0.83 30.13
CA ALA A 142 4.15 0.54 30.46
C ALA A 142 3.21 1.17 31.50
N VAL A 143 1.90 0.98 31.35
CA VAL A 143 0.88 1.42 32.30
C VAL A 143 1.04 0.70 33.64
N ASN A 144 1.26 -0.61 33.63
CA ASN A 144 1.52 -1.38 34.85
C ASN A 144 2.82 -0.92 35.53
N LYS A 145 3.87 -0.60 34.77
CA LYS A 145 5.12 -0.04 35.29
C LYS A 145 4.90 1.34 35.91
N GLN A 146 4.12 2.21 35.27
CA GLN A 146 3.76 3.54 35.80
C GLN A 146 2.93 3.41 37.08
N LEU A 147 1.93 2.53 37.10
CA LEU A 147 1.15 2.23 38.30
C LEU A 147 2.03 1.71 39.44
N ARG A 148 2.96 0.77 39.15
CA ARG A 148 3.92 0.28 40.16
C ARG A 148 4.82 1.40 40.69
N ALA A 149 5.29 2.29 39.83
CA ALA A 149 6.12 3.43 40.26
C ALA A 149 5.33 4.42 41.14
N SER A 150 4.05 4.64 40.82
CA SER A 150 3.16 5.50 41.62
C SER A 150 2.77 4.90 42.97
N ILE A 151 2.61 3.56 43.05
CA ILE A 151 2.21 2.86 44.29
C ILE A 151 3.40 2.66 45.24
N TYR A 152 4.62 2.49 44.71
CA TYR A 152 5.83 2.24 45.51
C TYR A 152 6.93 3.30 45.25
N PRO A 153 6.69 4.59 45.54
CA PRO A 153 7.66 5.65 45.23
C PRO A 153 8.98 5.49 46.01
N TRP A 154 8.91 5.00 47.26
CA TRP A 154 10.06 4.77 48.14
C TRP A 154 11.06 3.75 47.58
N LYS A 155 10.57 2.71 46.90
CA LYS A 155 11.40 1.62 46.33
C LYS A 155 12.18 2.05 45.08
N VAL A 156 11.70 3.09 44.38
CA VAL A 156 12.40 3.73 43.26
C VAL A 156 13.51 4.66 43.77
N SER A 157 13.24 5.40 44.85
CA SER A 157 14.23 6.26 45.53
C SER A 157 15.43 5.45 46.05
N GLU A 158 15.18 4.27 46.64
CA GLU A 158 16.21 3.38 47.18
C GLU A 158 17.13 2.78 46.10
N ARG A 159 16.59 2.52 44.89
CA ARG A 159 17.38 2.09 43.73
C ARG A 159 18.21 3.23 43.12
N SER A 160 17.73 4.46 43.21
CA SER A 160 18.51 5.64 42.79
C SER A 160 19.68 5.89 43.74
N ASN A 161 19.44 5.84 45.06
CA ASN A 161 20.48 6.07 46.06
C ASN A 161 21.56 4.98 46.07
N SER A 162 21.20 3.71 45.83
CA SER A 162 22.19 2.62 45.73
C SER A 162 23.09 2.72 44.50
N ILE A 163 22.61 3.25 43.37
CA ILE A 163 23.45 3.48 42.18
C ILE A 163 24.44 4.62 42.43
N ILE A 164 24.01 5.71 43.09
CA ILE A 164 24.89 6.86 43.40
C ILE A 164 26.01 6.45 44.37
N VAL A 165 25.72 5.59 45.35
CA VAL A 165 26.72 5.08 46.31
C VAL A 165 27.75 4.14 45.65
N SER A 166 27.38 3.46 44.57
CA SER A 166 28.28 2.51 43.88
C SER A 166 29.22 3.13 42.82
N VAL A 167 29.06 4.42 42.49
CA VAL A 167 29.85 5.11 41.44
C VAL A 167 31.04 5.91 42.01
N PHE A 168 31.24 5.89 43.34
CA PHE A 168 32.47 6.39 43.97
C PHE A 168 33.36 5.24 44.45
N PRO A 169 34.41 4.87 43.69
CA PRO A 169 35.67 4.48 44.27
C PRO A 169 36.69 5.63 44.16
N ASN A 170 37.46 5.80 45.23
CA ASN A 170 38.65 6.64 45.35
C ASN A 170 39.64 6.47 44.19
#